data_AF-A0A3P9PGA7-F1
#
_entry.id   AF-A0A3P9PGA7-F1
#
_cell.length_a   1.000
_cell.length_b   1.000
_cell.length_c   1.000
_cell.angle_alpha   90.00
_cell.angle_beta   90.00
_cell.angle_gamma   90.00
#
_symmetry.space_group_name_H-M   'P 1'
#
loop_
_entity.id
_entity.type
_entity.pdbx_description
1 polymer ?
#
loop_
_entity_poly.entity_id
_entity_poly.type
_entity_poly.pdbx_seq_one_letter_code
_entity_poly.pdbx_strand_id
1 'polypeptide(L)'
;QHQQQQQQRGRGRVRNIHLDTIHQEDTSSVSVFLRKEKQEKKERKEQKQKEKEEKEKEKQKEKEKLEKEKKAKEEAAREITVIDPAGNTYYHWLFIITIPVMYNWTLIIARACFEELQTDYLIMWFVVDFICDIIYIMDMVFRTRTGYLEQGLLVKDEQKLRERYMKTFQFKLDLVSMIPTDILYLILGVTYPEIRLNKLLRFNRMMEFFQRTETRTNYPNALRISNLVMYILIIIHWNACLYYSFSKAIGFGSDRFVYPDPTDPEFGRLVRKYAYSMYWSTLTLTTIGETPPPVENSEYFFVVTDFLVGVLIFATIVGNVGSMITNMNAARADFQARIDAIKQYMSFRKVTKDLEKRVIKWFDFLWTNKKAVDEREVLKYLPDKLRAEIAINVHLDTLKKVRIFADCEAGLLVELVLKLQPQVFSPGDYICKKGDIGREMYIIKEGKLAVVADDGITQFVVLSEGSYFGEISILAIKGSKAGNRRTANIRSIGYSDLFCLSKDDLMEALTEYPDAKALLEEKGRQILMKDGLLDLELAAQGPDPKEIEDKVDRMTSNLDTLQTQYARLLAEHDATHSKLKHRVTRLEKKLAPPREDAPGDAPPPPTPETTKEEEKK
;
A
#
# COMPACT_ATOMS: atom_id res chain seq x y z
N GLN A 1 -38.68 6.13 -48.90
CA GLN A 1 -39.77 5.35 -49.53
C GLN A 1 -40.67 4.83 -48.42
N HIS A 2 -41.97 5.09 -48.53
CA HIS A 2 -43.13 4.39 -47.92
C HIS A 2 -42.94 3.82 -46.49
N GLN A 3 -43.54 4.34 -45.43
CA GLN A 3 -44.98 4.50 -45.21
C GLN A 3 -45.19 5.46 -44.03
N GLN A 4 -45.85 6.59 -44.27
CA GLN A 4 -46.85 7.17 -43.36
C GLN A 4 -47.48 8.35 -44.11
N GLN A 5 -48.34 7.97 -45.06
CA GLN A 5 -49.34 8.85 -45.63
C GLN A 5 -50.68 8.46 -45.02
N GLN A 6 -51.41 9.49 -44.57
CA GLN A 6 -52.87 9.58 -44.64
C GLN A 6 -53.69 8.82 -43.59
N GLN A 7 -53.73 9.39 -42.38
CA GLN A 7 -55.01 9.65 -41.73
C GLN A 7 -55.40 11.10 -41.98
N GLN A 8 -56.66 11.28 -42.37
CA GLN A 8 -57.40 12.54 -42.52
C GLN A 8 -57.03 13.41 -43.74
N ARG A 9 -57.56 12.97 -44.88
CA ARG A 9 -58.17 13.88 -45.86
C ARG A 9 -59.27 14.69 -45.16
N GLY A 10 -59.32 15.99 -45.44
CA GLY A 10 -60.59 16.71 -45.51
C GLY A 10 -60.75 17.91 -44.57
N ARG A 11 -60.18 19.06 -44.96
CA ARG A 11 -60.75 20.42 -44.85
C ARG A 11 -59.67 21.41 -45.32
N GLY A 12 -59.76 22.07 -46.46
CA GLY A 12 -60.86 22.11 -47.40
C GLY A 12 -60.44 22.70 -48.74
N ARG A 13 -61.18 22.29 -49.76
CA ARG A 13 -61.40 23.08 -50.96
C ARG A 13 -62.90 23.35 -50.99
N VAL A 14 -63.23 24.62 -50.74
CA VAL A 14 -64.26 25.38 -51.46
C VAL A 14 -65.65 24.71 -51.52
N ARG A 15 -66.52 25.13 -50.60
CA ARG A 15 -67.94 25.34 -50.94
C ARG A 15 -67.96 26.37 -52.07
N ASN A 16 -68.50 26.01 -53.22
CA ASN A 16 -69.25 26.95 -54.04
C ASN A 16 -70.56 26.30 -54.46
N ILE A 17 -71.61 27.02 -54.09
CA ILE A 17 -73.02 26.73 -54.22
C ILE A 17 -73.41 26.77 -55.71
N HIS A 18 -74.32 25.88 -56.09
CA HIS A 18 -75.08 25.97 -57.34
C HIS A 18 -76.44 26.60 -57.02
N LEU A 19 -77.00 27.34 -57.98
CA LEU A 19 -78.25 28.13 -57.96
C LEU A 19 -78.16 29.44 -57.15
N ASP A 20 -78.61 30.60 -57.60
CA ASP A 20 -79.27 30.98 -58.86
C ASP A 20 -79.27 32.53 -58.95
N THR A 21 -79.10 33.02 -60.16
CA THR A 21 -79.97 34.05 -60.77
C THR A 21 -80.08 35.44 -60.11
N ILE A 22 -79.28 36.36 -60.66
CA ILE A 22 -79.64 37.72 -61.15
C ILE A 22 -79.86 38.88 -60.15
N HIS A 23 -78.85 39.77 -60.19
CA HIS A 23 -78.81 41.24 -60.05
C HIS A 23 -79.11 41.97 -58.72
N GLN A 24 -78.19 42.93 -58.45
CA GLN A 24 -78.22 44.06 -57.49
C GLN A 24 -78.06 43.71 -56.00
N GLU A 25 -76.86 43.93 -55.45
CA GLU A 25 -76.69 44.25 -54.01
C GLU A 25 -75.31 44.88 -53.68
N ASP A 26 -75.33 45.87 -52.80
CA ASP A 26 -74.39 46.99 -52.68
C ASP A 26 -73.26 46.81 -51.61
N THR A 27 -72.02 46.97 -52.07
CA THR A 27 -70.84 47.66 -51.49
C THR A 27 -70.40 47.56 -50.01
N SER A 28 -71.11 46.92 -49.08
CA SER A 28 -70.68 46.86 -47.66
C SER A 28 -69.72 45.69 -47.31
N SER A 29 -69.78 44.60 -48.06
CA SER A 29 -69.09 43.32 -47.76
C SER A 29 -67.58 43.30 -48.09
N VAL A 30 -67.13 44.15 -49.02
CA VAL A 30 -65.71 44.24 -49.44
C VAL A 30 -64.83 44.89 -48.35
N SER A 31 -65.39 45.85 -47.61
CA SER A 31 -64.67 46.59 -46.56
C SER A 31 -64.28 45.73 -45.35
N VAL A 32 -65.14 44.76 -44.99
CA VAL A 32 -64.92 43.83 -43.87
C VAL A 32 -63.88 42.78 -44.25
N PHE A 33 -63.89 42.29 -45.48
CA PHE A 33 -62.91 41.31 -45.98
C PHE A 33 -61.49 41.88 -46.00
N LEU A 34 -61.32 43.13 -46.47
CA LEU A 34 -60.04 43.84 -46.47
C LEU A 34 -59.49 44.12 -45.06
N ARG A 35 -60.36 44.37 -44.07
CA ARG A 35 -59.94 44.51 -42.66
C ARG A 35 -59.44 43.18 -42.08
N LYS A 36 -60.13 42.08 -42.37
CA LYS A 36 -59.75 40.74 -41.90
C LYS A 36 -58.41 40.29 -42.49
N GLU A 37 -58.18 40.52 -43.78
CA GLU A 37 -56.93 40.16 -44.45
C GLU A 37 -55.74 41.02 -43.96
N LYS A 38 -55.98 42.29 -43.61
CA LYS A 38 -54.97 43.16 -42.97
C LYS A 38 -54.61 42.67 -41.57
N GLN A 39 -55.58 42.18 -40.80
CA GLN A 39 -55.38 41.69 -39.45
C GLN A 39 -54.60 40.36 -39.45
N GLU A 40 -54.95 39.42 -40.34
CA GLU A 40 -54.19 38.17 -40.53
C GLU A 40 -52.75 38.42 -41.01
N LYS A 41 -52.53 39.40 -41.90
CA LYS A 41 -51.17 39.80 -42.32
C LYS A 41 -50.35 40.40 -41.16
N LYS A 42 -50.99 41.09 -40.23
CA LYS A 42 -50.33 41.67 -39.05
C LYS A 42 -49.95 40.58 -38.06
N GLU A 43 -50.85 39.65 -37.77
CA GLU A 43 -50.59 38.50 -36.89
C GLU A 43 -49.47 37.60 -37.45
N ARG A 44 -49.47 37.32 -38.76
CA ARG A 44 -48.37 36.58 -39.41
C ARG A 44 -47.01 37.29 -39.32
N LYS A 45 -46.99 38.63 -39.33
CA LYS A 45 -45.75 39.39 -39.17
C LYS A 45 -45.24 39.33 -37.72
N GLU A 46 -46.14 39.47 -36.75
CA GLU A 46 -45.80 39.36 -35.33
C GLU A 46 -45.30 37.96 -34.97
N GLN A 47 -45.92 36.91 -35.52
CA GLN A 47 -45.50 35.53 -35.31
C GLN A 47 -44.11 35.24 -35.91
N LYS A 48 -43.83 35.75 -37.11
CA LYS A 48 -42.49 35.65 -37.73
C LYS A 48 -41.43 36.42 -36.95
N GLN A 49 -41.80 37.55 -36.32
CA GLN A 49 -40.88 38.33 -35.51
C GLN A 49 -40.54 37.61 -34.20
N LYS A 50 -41.54 36.99 -33.55
CA LYS A 50 -41.33 36.14 -32.37
C LYS A 50 -40.44 34.93 -32.68
N GLU A 51 -40.68 34.22 -33.78
CA GLU A 51 -39.81 33.10 -34.21
C GLU A 51 -38.37 33.55 -34.48
N LYS A 52 -38.17 34.78 -34.97
CA LYS A 52 -36.84 35.32 -35.26
C LYS A 52 -36.10 35.68 -33.97
N GLU A 53 -36.80 36.28 -33.01
CA GLU A 53 -36.27 36.56 -31.66
C GLU A 53 -35.94 35.28 -30.90
N GLU A 54 -36.77 34.23 -31.04
CA GLU A 54 -36.54 32.94 -30.40
C GLU A 54 -35.32 32.22 -30.99
N LYS A 55 -35.15 32.28 -32.31
CA LYS A 55 -33.94 31.78 -32.99
C LYS A 55 -32.67 32.57 -32.63
N GLU A 56 -32.78 33.87 -32.42
CA GLU A 56 -31.64 34.67 -31.93
C GLU A 56 -31.26 34.30 -30.50
N LYS A 57 -32.26 34.08 -29.62
CA LYS A 57 -32.03 33.59 -28.25
C LYS A 57 -31.39 32.21 -28.22
N GLU A 58 -31.82 31.28 -29.08
CA GLU A 58 -31.19 29.97 -29.21
C GLU A 58 -29.73 30.09 -29.69
N LYS A 59 -29.47 30.89 -30.73
CA LYS A 59 -28.10 31.13 -31.20
C LYS A 59 -27.20 31.77 -30.14
N GLN A 60 -27.75 32.63 -29.30
CA GLN A 60 -27.01 33.27 -28.22
C GLN A 60 -26.68 32.27 -27.10
N LYS A 61 -27.63 31.41 -26.72
CA LYS A 61 -27.38 30.30 -25.79
C LYS A 61 -26.37 29.30 -26.33
N GLU A 62 -26.42 28.99 -27.62
CA GLU A 62 -25.47 28.08 -28.27
C GLU A 62 -24.05 28.67 -28.31
N LYS A 63 -23.92 29.98 -28.59
CA LYS A 63 -22.64 30.70 -28.49
C LYS A 63 -22.08 30.69 -27.07
N GLU A 64 -22.89 30.98 -26.05
CA GLU A 64 -22.46 30.93 -24.65
C GLU A 64 -22.03 29.52 -24.24
N LYS A 65 -22.71 28.49 -24.73
CA LYS A 65 -22.36 27.09 -24.46
C LYS A 65 -21.02 26.71 -25.12
N LEU A 66 -20.81 27.13 -26.37
CA LEU A 66 -19.54 26.96 -27.09
C LEU A 66 -18.39 27.73 -26.43
N GLU A 67 -18.66 28.91 -25.88
CA GLU A 67 -17.68 29.72 -25.18
C GLU A 67 -17.31 29.11 -23.82
N LYS A 68 -18.29 28.53 -23.10
CA LYS A 68 -18.04 27.73 -21.88
C LYS A 68 -17.26 26.46 -22.18
N GLU A 69 -17.57 25.74 -23.24
CA GLU A 69 -16.79 24.56 -23.66
C GLU A 69 -15.38 24.92 -24.09
N LYS A 70 -15.19 26.05 -24.78
CA LYS A 70 -13.85 26.56 -25.11
C LYS A 70 -13.07 26.93 -23.86
N LYS A 71 -13.68 27.62 -22.89
CA LYS A 71 -13.04 27.93 -21.60
C LYS A 71 -12.70 26.68 -20.80
N ALA A 72 -13.60 25.70 -20.74
CA ALA A 72 -13.33 24.42 -20.07
C ALA A 72 -12.22 23.61 -20.76
N LYS A 73 -12.14 23.65 -22.10
CA LYS A 73 -11.03 23.05 -22.87
C LYS A 73 -9.72 23.81 -22.67
N GLU A 74 -9.75 25.14 -22.56
CA GLU A 74 -8.57 25.96 -22.22
C GLU A 74 -8.10 25.73 -20.78
N GLU A 75 -9.02 25.56 -19.82
CA GLU A 75 -8.71 25.21 -18.43
C GLU A 75 -8.17 23.79 -18.30
N ALA A 76 -8.74 22.81 -19.01
CA ALA A 76 -8.21 21.45 -19.08
C ALA A 76 -6.84 21.40 -19.80
N ALA A 77 -6.63 22.21 -20.84
CA ALA A 77 -5.32 22.38 -21.46
C ALA A 77 -4.31 23.10 -20.56
N ARG A 78 -4.80 23.82 -19.53
CA ARG A 78 -4.01 24.43 -18.44
C ARG A 78 -3.90 23.53 -17.20
N GLU A 79 -4.40 22.28 -17.21
CA GLU A 79 -3.98 21.30 -16.21
C GLU A 79 -2.50 20.98 -16.45
N ILE A 80 -1.66 21.83 -15.86
CA ILE A 80 -0.22 21.74 -15.88
C ILE A 80 0.16 20.36 -15.37
N THR A 81 0.97 19.65 -16.17
CA THR A 81 1.51 18.34 -15.83
C THR A 81 2.50 18.48 -14.68
N VAL A 82 2.02 18.27 -13.45
CA VAL A 82 2.86 18.11 -12.25
C VAL A 82 3.36 16.69 -12.19
N ILE A 83 4.65 16.54 -11.93
CA ILE A 83 5.31 15.24 -11.92
C ILE A 83 5.21 14.67 -10.51
N ASP A 84 4.51 13.56 -10.39
CA ASP A 84 4.42 12.82 -9.14
C ASP A 84 5.78 12.18 -8.81
N PRO A 85 6.39 12.52 -7.65
CA PRO A 85 7.59 11.84 -7.19
C PRO A 85 7.40 10.33 -7.07
N ALA A 86 6.23 9.82 -6.69
CA ALA A 86 6.01 8.39 -6.55
C ALA A 86 5.87 7.66 -7.89
N GLY A 87 5.59 8.39 -8.97
CA GLY A 87 5.31 7.86 -10.29
C GLY A 87 6.51 7.22 -11.00
N ASN A 88 6.22 6.41 -12.03
CA ASN A 88 7.25 5.77 -12.85
C ASN A 88 8.02 6.77 -13.73
N THR A 89 7.39 7.86 -14.16
CA THR A 89 8.04 8.90 -14.96
C THR A 89 9.22 9.53 -14.22
N TYR A 90 9.05 9.84 -12.93
CA TYR A 90 10.12 10.38 -12.10
C TYR A 90 11.25 9.36 -11.92
N TYR A 91 10.92 8.08 -11.72
CA TYR A 91 11.90 7.01 -11.60
C TYR A 91 12.74 6.82 -12.88
N HIS A 92 12.11 6.76 -14.05
CA HIS A 92 12.82 6.65 -15.31
C HIS A 92 13.68 7.90 -15.60
N TRP A 93 13.19 9.09 -15.23
CA TRP A 93 13.99 10.31 -15.33
C TRP A 93 15.25 10.24 -14.47
N LEU A 94 15.14 9.79 -13.21
CA LEU A 94 16.30 9.59 -12.35
C LEU A 94 17.34 8.62 -12.94
N PHE A 95 16.88 7.55 -13.61
CA PHE A 95 17.79 6.65 -14.32
C PHE A 95 18.56 7.38 -15.43
N ILE A 96 17.85 8.16 -16.26
CA ILE A 96 18.46 8.99 -17.31
C ILE A 96 19.50 9.95 -16.73
N ILE A 97 19.24 10.57 -15.57
CA ILE A 97 20.17 11.49 -14.89
C ILE A 97 21.38 10.76 -14.29
N THR A 98 21.23 9.50 -13.89
CA THR A 98 22.34 8.75 -13.29
C THR A 98 23.46 8.47 -14.31
N ILE A 99 23.12 8.33 -15.59
CA ILE A 99 24.09 8.11 -16.68
C ILE A 99 25.11 9.25 -16.81
N PRO A 100 24.72 10.53 -17.00
CA PRO A 100 25.66 11.65 -17.07
C PRO A 100 26.39 11.86 -15.74
N VAL A 101 25.77 11.57 -14.58
CA VAL A 101 26.46 11.66 -13.28
C VAL A 101 27.63 10.67 -13.22
N MET A 102 27.37 9.41 -13.58
CA MET A 102 28.40 8.37 -13.63
C MET A 102 29.49 8.65 -14.66
N TYR A 103 29.11 9.14 -15.85
CA TYR A 103 30.04 9.62 -16.87
C TYR A 103 30.98 10.70 -16.31
N ASN A 104 30.43 11.76 -15.71
CA ASN A 104 31.24 12.87 -15.20
C ASN A 104 32.13 12.44 -14.02
N TRP A 105 31.63 11.58 -13.13
CA TRP A 105 32.39 11.07 -11.98
C TRP A 105 33.55 10.15 -12.35
N THR A 106 33.52 9.52 -13.53
CA THR A 106 34.60 8.63 -13.97
C THR A 106 35.49 9.30 -15.00
N LEU A 107 34.93 9.93 -16.02
CA LEU A 107 35.72 10.38 -17.16
C LEU A 107 36.35 11.76 -16.98
N ILE A 108 35.81 12.66 -16.15
CA ILE A 108 36.45 13.97 -15.92
C ILE A 108 37.83 13.78 -15.28
N ILE A 109 37.91 12.97 -14.21
CA ILE A 109 39.18 12.74 -13.52
C ILE A 109 40.15 11.93 -14.38
N ALA A 110 39.66 10.93 -15.13
CA ALA A 110 40.48 10.18 -16.06
C ALA A 110 41.07 11.08 -17.16
N ARG A 111 40.26 11.96 -17.75
CA ARG A 111 40.71 12.90 -18.79
C ARG A 111 41.68 13.96 -18.25
N ALA A 112 41.52 14.37 -16.98
CA ALA A 112 42.46 15.27 -16.33
C ALA A 112 43.84 14.64 -16.14
N CYS A 113 43.90 13.39 -15.68
CA CYS A 113 45.17 12.73 -15.39
C CYS A 113 45.84 12.12 -16.64
N PHE A 114 45.07 11.60 -17.59
CA PHE A 114 45.55 10.98 -18.82
C PHE A 114 45.29 11.90 -20.03
N GLU A 115 46.21 12.84 -20.29
CA GLU A 115 46.03 13.88 -21.33
C GLU A 115 45.77 13.34 -22.74
N GLU A 116 46.39 12.22 -23.12
CA GLU A 116 46.16 11.55 -24.41
C GLU A 116 44.67 11.23 -24.64
N LEU A 117 43.96 10.87 -23.57
CA LEU A 117 42.53 10.59 -23.63
C LEU A 117 41.75 11.85 -24.04
N GLN A 118 42.16 13.03 -23.56
CA GLN A 118 41.53 14.31 -23.89
C GLN A 118 41.90 14.79 -25.30
N THR A 119 43.18 14.72 -25.68
CA THR A 119 43.68 15.31 -26.94
C THR A 119 43.23 14.54 -28.16
N ASP A 120 43.24 13.20 -28.11
CA ASP A 120 42.98 12.36 -29.29
C ASP A 120 41.50 12.36 -29.70
N TYR A 121 40.59 12.55 -28.74
CA TYR A 121 39.14 12.45 -28.94
C TYR A 121 38.40 13.76 -28.61
N LEU A 122 39.08 14.90 -28.75
CA LEU A 122 38.61 16.19 -28.24
C LEU A 122 37.18 16.56 -28.68
N ILE A 123 36.86 16.42 -29.98
CA ILE A 123 35.54 16.75 -30.53
C ILE A 123 34.44 15.86 -29.94
N MET A 124 34.72 14.56 -29.81
CA MET A 124 33.78 13.60 -29.22
C MET A 124 33.45 13.99 -27.79
N TRP A 125 34.46 14.36 -27.00
CA TRP A 125 34.25 14.78 -25.62
C TRP A 125 33.39 16.03 -25.49
N PHE A 126 33.62 17.05 -26.31
CA PHE A 126 32.76 18.24 -26.31
C PHE A 126 31.29 17.91 -26.60
N VAL A 127 31.04 17.01 -27.56
CA VAL A 127 29.67 16.57 -27.88
C VAL A 127 29.02 15.88 -26.68
N VAL A 128 29.72 14.93 -26.05
CA VAL A 128 29.18 14.19 -24.89
C VAL A 128 29.00 15.11 -23.68
N ASP A 129 29.96 16.00 -23.42
CA ASP A 129 29.93 16.98 -22.34
C ASP A 129 28.73 17.93 -22.48
N PHE A 130 28.48 18.43 -23.69
CA PHE A 130 27.34 19.31 -23.97
C PHE A 130 25.99 18.58 -23.84
N ILE A 131 25.91 17.32 -24.28
CA ILE A 131 24.71 16.48 -24.08
C ILE A 131 24.44 16.31 -22.57
N CYS A 132 25.47 16.04 -21.76
CA CYS A 132 25.32 15.94 -20.31
C CYS A 132 24.81 17.25 -19.68
N ASP A 133 25.33 18.39 -20.13
CA ASP A 133 24.90 19.70 -19.64
C ASP A 133 23.44 20.01 -20.01
N ILE A 134 23.01 19.68 -21.23
CA ILE A 134 21.59 19.79 -21.64
C ILE A 134 20.71 18.94 -20.72
N ILE A 135 21.09 17.69 -20.45
CA ILE A 135 20.33 16.79 -19.57
C ILE A 135 20.22 17.37 -18.16
N TYR A 136 21.28 17.98 -17.63
CA TYR A 136 21.23 18.62 -16.31
C TYR A 136 20.39 19.89 -16.26
N ILE A 137 20.35 20.68 -17.33
CA ILE A 137 19.44 21.83 -17.44
C ILE A 137 18.00 21.33 -17.48
N MET A 138 17.71 20.30 -18.29
CA MET A 138 16.40 19.65 -18.30
C MET A 138 16.02 19.13 -16.92
N ASP A 139 16.98 18.59 -16.15
CA ASP A 139 16.74 18.13 -14.77
C ASP A 139 16.28 19.25 -13.85
N MET A 140 16.90 20.42 -13.93
CA MET A 140 16.49 21.58 -13.12
C MET A 140 15.08 22.04 -13.48
N VAL A 141 14.76 22.09 -14.77
CA VAL A 141 13.39 22.42 -15.24
C VAL A 141 12.38 21.37 -14.76
N PHE A 142 12.72 20.09 -14.90
CA PHE A 142 11.89 18.98 -14.43
C PHE A 142 11.58 19.10 -12.94
N ARG A 143 12.57 19.44 -12.11
CA ARG A 143 12.40 19.63 -10.66
C ARG A 143 11.51 20.80 -10.28
N THR A 144 11.47 21.87 -11.06
CA THR A 144 10.52 22.97 -10.79
C THR A 144 9.06 22.52 -10.89
N ARG A 145 8.80 21.38 -11.55
CA ARG A 145 7.46 20.79 -11.74
C ARG A 145 7.25 19.49 -10.94
N THR A 146 8.21 19.10 -10.10
CA THR A 146 8.06 17.92 -9.24
C THR A 146 7.17 18.27 -8.05
N GLY A 147 6.08 17.52 -7.89
CA GLY A 147 5.15 17.70 -6.77
C GLY A 147 5.76 17.34 -5.42
N TYR A 148 5.14 17.80 -4.34
CA TYR A 148 5.45 17.31 -2.99
C TYR A 148 4.15 17.04 -2.24
N LEU A 149 4.23 16.19 -1.21
CA LEU A 149 3.07 15.86 -0.36
C LEU A 149 2.98 16.87 0.78
N GLU A 150 1.83 17.50 0.92
CA GLU A 150 1.45 18.36 2.04
C GLU A 150 0.17 17.78 2.65
N GLN A 151 0.22 17.38 3.93
CA GLN A 151 -0.90 16.69 4.61
C GLN A 151 -1.40 15.43 3.87
N GLY A 152 -0.51 14.74 3.15
CA GLY A 152 -0.86 13.54 2.36
C GLY A 152 -1.49 13.82 0.99
N LEU A 153 -1.68 15.09 0.61
CA LEU A 153 -2.16 15.48 -0.71
C LEU A 153 -1.02 16.03 -1.57
N LEU A 154 -1.02 15.66 -2.85
CA LEU A 154 -0.04 16.15 -3.81
C LEU A 154 -0.34 17.61 -4.17
N VAL A 155 0.56 18.52 -3.79
CA VAL A 155 0.47 19.94 -4.15
C VAL A 155 0.80 20.10 -5.63
N LYS A 156 -0.10 20.76 -6.38
CA LYS A 156 0.02 20.95 -7.83
C LYS A 156 0.35 22.40 -8.26
N ASP A 157 0.47 23.33 -7.32
CA ASP A 157 0.69 24.75 -7.59
C ASP A 157 2.15 25.05 -7.98
N GLU A 158 2.38 25.45 -9.23
CA GLU A 158 3.73 25.71 -9.79
C GLU A 158 4.57 26.68 -8.97
N GLN A 159 3.96 27.75 -8.43
CA GLN A 159 4.70 28.77 -7.69
C GLN A 159 5.24 28.17 -6.39
N LYS A 160 4.40 27.40 -5.69
CA LYS A 160 4.80 26.70 -4.46
C LYS A 160 5.88 25.65 -4.73
N LEU A 161 5.76 24.90 -5.83
CA LEU A 161 6.78 23.91 -6.22
C LEU A 161 8.14 24.58 -6.47
N ARG A 162 8.16 25.64 -7.29
CA ARG A 162 9.38 26.37 -7.63
C ARG A 162 10.03 27.02 -6.42
N GLU A 163 9.26 27.72 -5.59
CA GLU A 163 9.77 28.36 -4.37
C GLU A 163 10.38 27.34 -3.41
N ARG A 164 9.73 26.19 -3.24
CA ARG A 164 10.25 25.13 -2.38
C ARG A 164 11.56 24.56 -2.93
N TYR A 165 11.62 24.29 -4.23
CA TYR A 165 12.86 23.82 -4.86
C TYR A 165 13.99 24.86 -4.69
N MET A 166 13.74 26.14 -4.96
CA MET A 166 14.75 27.21 -4.83
C MET A 166 15.27 27.40 -3.40
N LYS A 167 14.44 27.11 -2.38
CA LYS A 167 14.85 27.13 -0.97
C LYS A 167 15.69 25.91 -0.55
N THR A 168 15.65 24.83 -1.33
CA THR A 168 16.32 23.56 -0.98
C THR A 168 17.82 23.65 -1.24
N PHE A 169 18.65 23.06 -0.36
CA PHE A 169 20.11 23.00 -0.54
C PHE A 169 20.52 22.35 -1.88
N GLN A 170 19.75 21.38 -2.35
CA GLN A 170 19.92 20.74 -3.66
C GLN A 170 19.93 21.75 -4.82
N PHE A 171 19.08 22.79 -4.81
CA PHE A 171 19.08 23.80 -5.87
C PHE A 171 20.38 24.60 -5.91
N LYS A 172 20.99 24.87 -4.74
CA LYS A 172 22.30 25.54 -4.67
C LYS A 172 23.39 24.69 -5.32
N LEU A 173 23.43 23.39 -5.03
CA LEU A 173 24.35 22.45 -5.68
C LEU A 173 24.10 22.35 -7.18
N ASP A 174 22.83 22.27 -7.58
CA ASP A 174 22.42 22.20 -8.98
C ASP A 174 22.87 23.47 -9.74
N LEU A 175 22.74 24.66 -9.12
CA LEU A 175 23.17 25.92 -9.69
C LEU A 175 24.70 26.00 -9.84
N VAL A 176 25.46 25.64 -8.80
CA VAL A 176 26.94 25.66 -8.85
C VAL A 176 27.47 24.68 -9.90
N SER A 177 26.83 23.51 -10.05
CA SER A 177 27.21 22.56 -11.11
C SER A 177 26.96 23.07 -12.53
N MET A 178 26.03 24.02 -12.71
CA MET A 178 25.70 24.57 -14.03
C MET A 178 26.48 25.84 -14.37
N ILE A 179 27.36 26.33 -13.49
CA ILE A 179 28.25 27.44 -13.82
C ILE A 179 29.05 27.06 -15.08
N PRO A 180 29.04 27.90 -16.14
CA PRO A 180 29.69 27.60 -17.42
C PRO A 180 31.20 27.82 -17.30
N THR A 181 31.85 26.99 -16.46
CA THR A 181 33.30 27.02 -16.25
C THR A 181 34.06 26.76 -17.54
N ASP A 182 33.43 26.11 -18.53
CA ASP A 182 33.97 25.87 -19.87
C ASP A 182 34.40 27.12 -20.62
N ILE A 183 33.86 28.30 -20.29
CA ILE A 183 34.31 29.57 -20.88
C ILE A 183 35.81 29.78 -20.61
N LEU A 184 36.33 29.25 -19.50
CA LEU A 184 37.74 29.31 -19.16
C LEU A 184 38.64 28.53 -20.13
N TYR A 185 38.11 27.61 -20.94
CA TYR A 185 38.90 26.97 -22.01
C TYR A 185 39.46 27.98 -23.02
N LEU A 186 38.80 29.14 -23.21
CA LEU A 186 39.28 30.20 -24.09
C LEU A 186 40.53 30.91 -23.54
N ILE A 187 40.76 30.86 -22.22
CA ILE A 187 41.85 31.57 -21.54
C ILE A 187 42.97 30.58 -21.15
N LEU A 188 42.60 29.43 -20.59
CA LEU A 188 43.53 28.44 -20.04
C LEU A 188 43.96 27.39 -21.06
N GLY A 189 43.24 27.28 -22.18
CA GLY A 189 43.49 26.27 -23.21
C GLY A 189 42.64 25.01 -23.03
N VAL A 190 42.44 24.29 -24.13
CA VAL A 190 41.48 23.18 -24.27
C VAL A 190 41.97 21.85 -23.65
N THR A 191 43.21 21.85 -23.17
CA THR A 191 43.93 20.70 -22.59
C THR A 191 43.65 20.48 -21.11
N TYR A 192 42.83 21.31 -20.45
CA TYR A 192 42.57 21.24 -19.00
C TYR A 192 41.11 20.83 -18.65
N PRO A 193 40.75 19.54 -18.69
CA PRO A 193 39.41 19.04 -18.32
C PRO A 193 38.98 19.33 -16.88
N GLU A 194 39.93 19.58 -15.98
CA GLU A 194 39.72 19.84 -14.54
C GLU A 194 38.76 21.02 -14.27
N ILE A 195 38.64 21.94 -15.23
CA ILE A 195 37.72 23.07 -15.18
C ILE A 195 36.25 22.62 -15.00
N ARG A 196 35.93 21.38 -15.40
CA ARG A 196 34.58 20.78 -15.29
C ARG A 196 34.34 20.03 -13.97
N LEU A 197 35.23 20.09 -12.97
CA LEU A 197 35.01 19.41 -11.68
C LEU A 197 33.74 19.86 -10.95
N ASN A 198 33.21 21.06 -11.24
CA ASN A 198 31.93 21.51 -10.70
C ASN A 198 30.74 20.60 -11.06
N LYS A 199 30.83 19.82 -12.15
CA LYS A 199 29.79 18.86 -12.58
C LYS A 199 29.61 17.69 -11.60
N LEU A 200 30.62 17.41 -10.77
CA LEU A 200 30.59 16.30 -9.81
C LEU A 200 29.59 16.51 -8.65
N LEU A 201 29.17 17.76 -8.41
CA LEU A 201 28.22 18.13 -7.35
C LEU A 201 26.82 17.52 -7.53
N ARG A 202 26.53 16.92 -8.69
CA ARG A 202 25.26 16.24 -8.99
C ARG A 202 25.13 14.84 -8.39
N PHE A 203 26.10 14.36 -7.59
CA PHE A 203 26.11 13.00 -7.03
C PHE A 203 24.84 12.64 -6.24
N ASN A 204 24.18 13.62 -5.59
CA ASN A 204 22.93 13.40 -4.85
C ASN A 204 21.82 12.77 -5.70
N ARG A 205 21.80 13.05 -7.02
CA ARG A 205 20.79 12.48 -7.93
C ARG A 205 20.93 10.97 -8.09
N MET A 206 22.17 10.52 -8.23
CA MET A 206 22.49 9.10 -8.30
C MET A 206 22.15 8.41 -6.98
N MET A 207 22.44 9.04 -5.83
CA MET A 207 22.03 8.50 -4.53
C MET A 207 20.50 8.34 -4.42
N GLU A 208 19.73 9.33 -4.87
CA GLU A 208 18.27 9.26 -4.90
C GLU A 208 17.78 8.10 -5.81
N PHE A 209 18.41 7.91 -6.97
CA PHE A 209 18.09 6.79 -7.87
C PHE A 209 18.35 5.43 -7.21
N PHE A 210 19.49 5.26 -6.55
CA PHE A 210 19.83 3.99 -5.88
C PHE A 210 18.88 3.68 -4.73
N GLN A 211 18.57 4.65 -3.87
CA GLN A 211 17.61 4.47 -2.78
C GLN A 211 16.23 4.05 -3.30
N ARG A 212 15.75 4.67 -4.38
CA ARG A 212 14.45 4.31 -4.97
C ARG A 212 14.48 2.95 -5.64
N THR A 213 15.57 2.63 -6.34
CA THR A 213 15.73 1.30 -6.96
C THR A 213 15.76 0.21 -5.89
N GLU A 214 16.37 0.48 -4.74
CA GLU A 214 16.41 -0.43 -3.58
C GLU A 214 15.01 -0.73 -3.04
N THR A 215 14.14 0.28 -2.93
CA THR A 215 12.75 0.07 -2.45
C THR A 215 11.84 -0.64 -3.47
N ARG A 216 12.19 -0.60 -4.76
CA ARG A 216 11.39 -1.18 -5.85
C ARG A 216 11.81 -2.58 -6.24
N THR A 217 13.06 -2.97 -5.97
CA THR A 217 13.56 -4.30 -6.33
C THR A 217 13.10 -5.37 -5.34
N ASN A 218 12.81 -6.57 -5.85
CA ASN A 218 12.59 -7.74 -5.01
C ASN A 218 13.90 -8.31 -4.42
N TYR A 219 15.06 -7.77 -4.83
CA TYR A 219 16.38 -8.22 -4.41
C TYR A 219 17.24 -7.07 -3.86
N PRO A 220 16.85 -6.43 -2.74
CA PRO A 220 17.53 -5.25 -2.21
C PRO A 220 18.98 -5.55 -1.80
N ASN A 221 19.24 -6.73 -1.23
CA ASN A 221 20.60 -7.12 -0.81
C ASN A 221 21.56 -7.22 -2.01
N ALA A 222 21.13 -7.79 -3.14
CA ALA A 222 21.97 -7.88 -4.33
C ALA A 222 22.32 -6.50 -4.89
N LEU A 223 21.34 -5.58 -4.91
CA LEU A 223 21.57 -4.20 -5.34
C LEU A 223 22.54 -3.45 -4.40
N ARG A 224 22.41 -3.64 -3.09
CA ARG A 224 23.33 -3.05 -2.11
C ARG A 224 24.78 -3.53 -2.32
N ILE A 225 24.98 -4.83 -2.57
CA ILE A 225 26.31 -5.39 -2.91
C ILE A 225 26.82 -4.74 -4.21
N SER A 226 25.98 -4.68 -5.24
CA SER A 226 26.37 -4.09 -6.53
C SER A 226 26.77 -2.61 -6.41
N ASN A 227 26.01 -1.81 -5.65
CA ASN A 227 26.32 -0.40 -5.41
C ASN A 227 27.63 -0.25 -4.64
N LEU A 228 27.86 -1.10 -3.63
CA LEU A 228 29.10 -1.10 -2.86
C LEU A 228 30.31 -1.44 -3.74
N VAL A 229 30.22 -2.49 -4.57
CA VAL A 229 31.28 -2.84 -5.54
C VAL A 229 31.55 -1.67 -6.49
N MET A 230 30.51 -1.00 -6.98
CA MET A 230 30.66 0.18 -7.82
C MET A 230 31.38 1.33 -7.09
N TYR A 231 31.05 1.62 -5.83
CA TYR A 231 31.76 2.63 -5.03
C TYR A 231 33.24 2.29 -4.85
N ILE A 232 33.57 1.02 -4.58
CA ILE A 232 34.95 0.54 -4.46
C ILE A 232 35.71 0.78 -5.77
N LEU A 233 35.13 0.40 -6.90
CA LEU A 233 35.76 0.58 -8.21
C LEU A 233 35.99 2.06 -8.54
N ILE A 234 35.06 2.96 -8.17
CA ILE A 234 35.23 4.40 -8.35
C ILE A 234 36.36 4.93 -7.45
N ILE A 235 36.45 4.52 -6.19
CA ILE A 235 37.52 4.97 -5.29
C ILE A 235 38.90 4.52 -5.79
N ILE A 236 39.03 3.25 -6.21
CA ILE A 236 40.25 2.71 -6.81
C ILE A 236 40.58 3.48 -8.10
N HIS A 237 39.58 3.73 -8.95
CA HIS A 237 39.77 4.52 -10.16
C HIS A 237 40.32 5.94 -9.87
N TRP A 238 39.75 6.63 -8.89
CA TRP A 238 40.20 7.97 -8.51
C TRP A 238 41.62 7.96 -7.95
N ASN A 239 41.92 7.01 -7.06
CA ASN A 239 43.26 6.86 -6.50
C ASN A 239 44.30 6.48 -7.57
N ALA A 240 43.95 5.64 -8.54
CA ALA A 240 44.79 5.34 -9.70
C ALA A 240 45.10 6.60 -10.54
N CYS A 241 44.09 7.43 -10.81
CA CYS A 241 44.26 8.69 -11.52
C CYS A 241 45.17 9.65 -10.73
N LEU A 242 44.97 9.76 -9.41
CA LEU A 242 45.81 10.56 -8.52
C LEU A 242 47.26 10.07 -8.52
N TYR A 243 47.51 8.76 -8.43
CA TYR A 243 48.87 8.20 -8.49
C TYR A 243 49.56 8.52 -9.81
N TYR A 244 48.86 8.38 -10.95
CA TYR A 244 49.42 8.72 -12.25
C TYR A 244 49.76 10.20 -12.36
N SER A 245 48.85 11.07 -11.92
CA SER A 245 49.07 12.52 -11.91
C SER A 245 50.20 12.94 -10.95
N PHE A 246 50.33 12.28 -9.81
CA PHE A 246 51.40 12.51 -8.85
C PHE A 246 52.76 12.08 -9.42
N SER A 247 52.81 10.91 -10.06
CA SER A 247 54.01 10.43 -10.79
C SER A 247 54.43 11.40 -11.89
N LYS A 248 53.46 11.99 -12.60
CA LYS A 248 53.72 13.02 -13.61
C LYS A 248 54.34 14.29 -13.02
N ALA A 249 53.88 14.71 -11.84
CA ALA A 249 54.35 15.93 -11.18
C ALA A 249 55.81 15.82 -10.70
N ILE A 250 56.24 14.63 -10.26
CA ILE A 250 57.64 14.34 -9.91
C ILE A 250 58.49 14.17 -11.18
N GLY A 251 57.94 13.46 -12.16
CA GLY A 251 58.59 13.14 -13.43
C GLY A 251 58.57 11.63 -13.64
N PHE A 252 58.12 11.17 -14.82
CA PHE A 252 58.05 9.74 -15.07
C PHE A 252 59.45 9.11 -15.13
N GLY A 253 59.59 7.92 -14.52
CA GLY A 253 60.86 7.18 -14.48
C GLY A 253 61.98 7.85 -13.67
N SER A 254 61.70 8.87 -12.85
CA SER A 254 62.69 9.51 -11.96
C SER A 254 63.27 8.52 -10.95
N ASP A 255 62.45 7.58 -10.49
CA ASP A 255 62.75 6.60 -9.47
C ASP A 255 61.89 5.34 -9.67
N ARG A 256 61.91 4.44 -8.67
CA ARG A 256 61.20 3.15 -8.72
C ARG A 256 59.74 3.23 -8.30
N PHE A 257 59.32 4.31 -7.63
CA PHE A 257 57.97 4.50 -7.11
C PHE A 257 57.03 5.07 -8.17
N VAL A 258 57.50 6.09 -8.88
CA VAL A 258 56.72 6.75 -9.93
C VAL A 258 56.42 5.82 -11.11
N TYR A 259 55.42 6.18 -11.90
CA TYR A 259 55.13 5.48 -13.15
C TYR A 259 56.39 5.40 -14.05
N PRO A 260 56.69 4.24 -14.65
CA PRO A 260 57.84 4.06 -15.54
C PRO A 260 57.84 5.04 -16.72
N ASP A 261 59.02 5.32 -17.27
CA ASP A 261 59.15 6.26 -18.39
C ASP A 261 58.29 5.83 -19.61
N PRO A 262 57.30 6.66 -20.03
CA PRO A 262 56.45 6.35 -21.19
C PRO A 262 57.18 6.31 -22.53
N THR A 263 58.44 6.75 -22.60
CA THR A 263 59.26 6.62 -23.81
C THR A 263 59.60 5.18 -24.12
N ASP A 264 59.56 4.28 -23.13
CA ASP A 264 59.61 2.85 -23.35
C ASP A 264 58.31 2.37 -24.06
N PRO A 265 58.41 1.71 -25.23
CA PRO A 265 57.25 1.16 -25.95
C PRO A 265 56.34 0.25 -25.11
N GLU A 266 56.87 -0.38 -24.04
CA GLU A 266 56.07 -1.19 -23.12
C GLU A 266 55.10 -0.32 -22.29
N PHE A 267 55.55 0.85 -21.84
CA PHE A 267 54.82 1.74 -20.90
C PHE A 267 54.19 2.97 -21.58
N GLY A 268 54.45 3.20 -22.86
CA GLY A 268 53.87 4.34 -23.59
C GLY A 268 52.36 4.27 -23.88
N ARG A 269 51.76 3.07 -23.94
CA ARG A 269 50.35 2.90 -24.33
C ARG A 269 49.38 3.37 -23.25
N LEU A 270 48.35 4.14 -23.62
CA LEU A 270 47.29 4.62 -22.71
C LEU A 270 46.67 3.50 -21.84
N VAL A 271 46.35 2.36 -22.47
CA VAL A 271 45.77 1.21 -21.74
C VAL A 271 46.74 0.67 -20.68
N ARG A 272 48.05 0.66 -20.97
CA ARG A 272 49.08 0.23 -20.01
C ARG A 272 49.23 1.22 -18.86
N LYS A 273 49.25 2.53 -19.17
CA LYS A 273 49.28 3.61 -18.17
C LYS A 273 48.14 3.44 -17.17
N TYR A 274 46.91 3.36 -17.68
CA TYR A 274 45.72 3.16 -16.85
C TYR A 274 45.75 1.84 -16.07
N ALA A 275 46.05 0.71 -16.73
CA ALA A 275 46.04 -0.61 -16.08
C ALA A 275 47.08 -0.73 -14.97
N TYR A 276 48.28 -0.18 -15.16
CA TYR A 276 49.32 -0.18 -14.13
C TYR A 276 48.93 0.69 -12.94
N SER A 277 48.42 1.91 -13.18
CA SER A 277 47.95 2.78 -12.11
C SER A 277 46.77 2.18 -11.33
N MET A 278 45.85 1.50 -12.02
CA MET A 278 44.76 0.73 -11.39
C MET A 278 45.29 -0.43 -10.55
N TYR A 279 46.31 -1.15 -11.04
CA TYR A 279 46.96 -2.22 -10.30
C TYR A 279 47.63 -1.70 -9.03
N TRP A 280 48.43 -0.63 -9.14
CA TRP A 280 49.07 0.02 -8.00
C TRP A 280 48.03 0.47 -6.97
N SER A 281 46.99 1.18 -7.41
CA SER A 281 45.91 1.66 -6.55
C SER A 281 45.18 0.53 -5.83
N THR A 282 44.89 -0.56 -6.54
CA THR A 282 44.23 -1.72 -5.95
C THR A 282 45.08 -2.29 -4.82
N LEU A 283 46.37 -2.55 -5.07
CA LEU A 283 47.27 -3.11 -4.05
C LEU A 283 47.41 -2.23 -2.82
N THR A 284 47.48 -0.91 -3.01
CA THR A 284 47.61 0.06 -1.92
C THR A 284 46.32 0.13 -1.10
N LEU A 285 45.16 0.31 -1.73
CA LEU A 285 43.88 0.47 -1.05
C LEU A 285 43.36 -0.83 -0.43
N THR A 286 43.70 -2.00 -0.99
CA THR A 286 43.40 -3.30 -0.37
C THR A 286 44.45 -3.75 0.64
N THR A 287 45.43 -2.90 0.96
CA THR A 287 46.47 -3.14 1.97
C THR A 287 47.33 -4.39 1.73
N ILE A 288 47.43 -4.84 0.47
CA ILE A 288 48.31 -5.96 0.09
C ILE A 288 49.77 -5.48 0.04
N GLY A 289 50.00 -4.25 -0.44
CA GLY A 289 51.27 -3.54 -0.24
C GLY A 289 52.48 -4.01 -1.06
N GLU A 290 52.30 -4.83 -2.09
CA GLU A 290 53.38 -5.26 -3.00
C GLU A 290 53.74 -4.19 -4.06
N THR A 291 53.84 -2.93 -3.64
CA THR A 291 54.21 -1.80 -4.51
C THR A 291 55.66 -1.38 -4.26
N PRO A 292 56.36 -0.82 -5.25
CA PRO A 292 57.69 -0.27 -5.04
C PRO A 292 57.71 0.74 -3.88
N PRO A 293 58.73 0.72 -3.02
CA PRO A 293 58.80 1.63 -1.89
C PRO A 293 59.02 3.08 -2.35
N PRO A 294 58.43 4.07 -1.66
CA PRO A 294 58.72 5.48 -1.91
C PRO A 294 60.20 5.79 -1.63
N VAL A 295 60.74 6.76 -2.37
CA VAL A 295 62.13 7.22 -2.33
C VAL A 295 62.20 8.65 -1.81
N GLU A 296 61.31 9.54 -2.28
CA GLU A 296 61.26 10.95 -1.85
C GLU A 296 60.32 11.20 -0.66
N ASN A 297 60.61 12.25 0.12
CA ASN A 297 59.76 12.66 1.25
C ASN A 297 58.30 12.95 0.82
N SER A 298 58.11 13.54 -0.36
CA SER A 298 56.80 13.82 -0.97
C SER A 298 56.00 12.53 -1.17
N GLU A 299 56.64 11.48 -1.67
CA GLU A 299 56.08 10.15 -1.90
C GLU A 299 55.74 9.47 -0.56
N TYR A 300 56.62 9.57 0.44
CA TYR A 300 56.31 9.09 1.79
C TYR A 300 55.04 9.72 2.36
N PHE A 301 54.88 11.04 2.25
CA PHE A 301 53.65 11.71 2.71
C PHE A 301 52.42 11.26 1.92
N PHE A 302 52.54 11.10 0.60
CA PHE A 302 51.45 10.62 -0.25
C PHE A 302 51.03 9.20 0.14
N VAL A 303 51.98 8.24 0.21
CA VAL A 303 51.71 6.84 0.55
C VAL A 303 51.17 6.71 1.97
N VAL A 304 51.71 7.42 2.96
CA VAL A 304 51.19 7.36 4.35
C VAL A 304 49.75 7.87 4.42
N THR A 305 49.44 8.97 3.73
CA THR A 305 48.08 9.51 3.68
C THR A 305 47.14 8.55 2.98
N ASP A 306 47.58 7.99 1.85
CA ASP A 306 46.77 7.07 1.05
C ASP A 306 46.52 5.75 1.79
N PHE A 307 47.53 5.23 2.49
CA PHE A 307 47.40 4.03 3.30
C PHE A 307 46.44 4.25 4.49
N LEU A 308 46.49 5.40 5.15
CA LEU A 308 45.57 5.73 6.24
C LEU A 308 44.12 5.82 5.74
N VAL A 309 43.89 6.50 4.61
CA VAL A 309 42.56 6.60 3.98
C VAL A 309 42.09 5.23 3.50
N GLY A 310 42.96 4.46 2.84
CA GLY A 310 42.70 3.12 2.33
C GLY A 310 42.28 2.15 3.42
N VAL A 311 43.02 2.08 4.53
CA VAL A 311 42.68 1.22 5.68
C VAL A 311 41.29 1.57 6.26
N LEU A 312 40.97 2.86 6.41
CA LEU A 312 39.67 3.28 6.93
C LEU A 312 38.52 2.93 5.98
N ILE A 313 38.70 3.18 4.68
CA ILE A 313 37.72 2.86 3.63
C ILE A 313 37.52 1.35 3.57
N PHE A 314 38.59 0.57 3.47
CA PHE A 314 38.55 -0.88 3.38
C PHE A 314 37.91 -1.52 4.62
N ALA A 315 38.25 -1.06 5.83
CA ALA A 315 37.62 -1.53 7.06
C ALA A 315 36.10 -1.25 7.07
N THR A 316 35.67 -0.07 6.60
CA THR A 316 34.25 0.28 6.51
C THR A 316 33.53 -0.60 5.49
N ILE A 317 34.14 -0.86 4.33
CA ILE A 317 33.59 -1.74 3.29
C ILE A 317 33.43 -3.17 3.83
N VAL A 318 34.48 -3.76 4.39
CA VAL A 318 34.44 -5.13 4.92
C VAL A 318 33.40 -5.25 6.04
N GLY A 319 33.30 -4.24 6.92
CA GLY A 319 32.26 -4.19 7.96
C GLY A 319 30.84 -4.16 7.37
N ASN A 320 30.60 -3.32 6.35
CA ASN A 320 29.31 -3.22 5.69
C ASN A 320 28.93 -4.49 4.90
N VAL A 321 29.89 -5.11 4.18
CA VAL A 321 29.69 -6.42 3.53
C VAL A 321 29.34 -7.47 4.56
N GLY A 322 30.09 -7.53 5.67
CA GLY A 322 29.84 -8.47 6.77
C GLY A 322 28.44 -8.32 7.34
N SER A 323 28.03 -7.08 7.67
CA SER A 323 26.67 -6.79 8.16
C SER A 323 25.58 -7.16 7.14
N MET A 324 25.84 -6.98 5.85
CA MET A 324 24.87 -7.34 4.81
C MET A 324 24.72 -8.86 4.67
N ILE A 325 25.82 -9.62 4.76
CA ILE A 325 25.81 -11.08 4.72
C ILE A 325 25.07 -11.65 5.94
N THR A 326 25.30 -11.08 7.13
CA THR A 326 24.59 -11.52 8.35
C THR A 326 23.10 -11.22 8.24
N ASN A 327 22.71 -10.03 7.78
CA ASN A 327 21.31 -9.67 7.55
C ASN A 327 20.62 -10.57 6.50
N MET A 328 21.32 -10.93 5.42
CA MET A 328 20.78 -11.84 4.40
C MET A 328 20.50 -13.25 4.96
N ASN A 329 21.32 -13.72 5.89
CA ASN A 329 21.18 -15.02 6.52
C ASN A 329 20.41 -14.99 7.85
N ALA A 330 19.87 -13.83 8.26
CA ALA A 330 19.25 -13.65 9.57
C ALA A 330 18.11 -14.64 9.83
N ALA A 331 17.17 -14.80 8.89
CA ALA A 331 16.05 -15.73 9.06
C ALA A 331 16.49 -17.19 9.25
N ARG A 332 17.58 -17.60 8.58
CA ARG A 332 18.15 -18.94 8.73
C ARG A 332 18.89 -19.08 10.07
N ALA A 333 19.63 -18.06 10.48
CA ALA A 333 20.31 -18.02 11.76
C ALA A 333 19.31 -18.09 12.92
N ASP A 334 18.21 -17.33 12.85
CA ASP A 334 17.14 -17.33 13.85
C ASP A 334 16.45 -18.69 13.95
N PHE A 335 16.14 -19.32 12.80
CA PHE A 335 15.55 -20.64 12.78
C PHE A 335 16.50 -21.71 13.36
N GLN A 336 17.78 -21.65 13.01
CA GLN A 336 18.79 -22.55 13.54
C GLN A 336 18.95 -22.38 15.06
N ALA A 337 18.97 -21.14 15.55
CA ALA A 337 19.04 -20.85 16.97
C ALA A 337 17.85 -21.45 17.75
N ARG A 338 16.63 -21.40 17.19
CA ARG A 338 15.45 -22.06 17.78
C ARG A 338 15.61 -23.57 17.85
N ILE A 339 16.10 -24.20 16.77
CA ILE A 339 16.37 -25.65 16.75
C ILE A 339 17.41 -26.02 17.81
N ASP A 340 18.49 -25.25 17.91
CA ASP A 340 19.57 -25.55 18.83
C ASP A 340 19.13 -25.42 20.29
N ALA A 341 18.27 -24.45 20.61
CA ALA A 341 17.62 -24.36 21.92
C ALA A 341 16.76 -25.60 22.25
N ILE A 342 16.01 -26.11 21.27
CA ILE A 342 15.18 -27.32 21.45
C ILE A 342 16.05 -28.57 21.59
N LYS A 343 17.13 -28.71 20.82
CA LYS A 343 18.12 -29.79 20.99
C LYS A 343 18.73 -29.76 22.38
N GLN A 344 19.11 -28.58 22.87
CA GLN A 344 19.64 -28.41 24.22
C GLN A 344 18.61 -28.81 25.28
N TYR A 345 17.35 -28.42 25.12
CA TYR A 345 16.25 -28.83 25.99
C TYR A 345 16.06 -30.36 26.02
N MET A 346 16.03 -31.01 24.86
CA MET A 346 15.87 -32.47 24.74
C MET A 346 17.04 -33.22 25.38
N SER A 347 18.26 -32.73 25.18
CA SER A 347 19.47 -33.28 25.78
C SER A 347 19.43 -33.17 27.31
N PHE A 348 19.09 -31.99 27.83
CA PHE A 348 18.97 -31.74 29.28
C PHE A 348 17.89 -32.63 29.93
N ARG A 349 16.76 -32.80 29.26
CA ARG A 349 15.65 -33.67 29.72
C ARG A 349 15.85 -35.15 29.43
N LYS A 350 16.96 -35.55 28.80
CA LYS A 350 17.28 -36.95 28.44
C LYS A 350 16.16 -37.62 27.65
N VAL A 351 15.64 -36.91 26.64
CA VAL A 351 14.63 -37.44 25.72
C VAL A 351 15.23 -38.60 24.90
N THR A 352 14.41 -39.58 24.53
CA THR A 352 14.85 -40.72 23.71
C THR A 352 15.36 -40.26 22.34
N LYS A 353 16.39 -40.95 21.82
CA LYS A 353 17.00 -40.60 20.53
C LYS A 353 16.02 -40.70 19.35
N ASP A 354 15.03 -41.59 19.45
CA ASP A 354 13.97 -41.71 18.45
C ASP A 354 13.06 -40.49 18.40
N LEU A 355 12.67 -39.95 19.57
CA LEU A 355 11.86 -38.73 19.63
C LEU A 355 12.68 -37.51 19.20
N GLU A 356 13.95 -37.42 19.61
CA GLU A 356 14.87 -36.37 19.16
C GLU A 356 14.99 -36.34 17.63
N LYS A 357 15.21 -37.51 17.01
CA LYS A 357 15.29 -37.64 15.54
C LYS A 357 13.99 -37.24 14.85
N ARG A 358 12.84 -37.62 15.42
CA ARG A 358 11.51 -37.24 14.89
C ARG A 358 11.29 -35.72 14.95
N VAL A 359 11.65 -35.08 16.05
CA VAL A 359 11.55 -33.62 16.22
C VAL A 359 12.42 -32.89 15.21
N ILE A 360 13.70 -33.29 15.05
CA ILE A 360 14.61 -32.67 14.08
C ILE A 360 14.07 -32.83 12.65
N LYS A 361 13.60 -34.03 12.29
CA LYS A 361 13.04 -34.28 10.95
C LYS A 361 11.81 -33.42 10.64
N TRP A 362 10.97 -33.15 11.65
CA TRP A 362 9.84 -32.23 11.52
C TRP A 362 10.29 -30.80 11.26
N PHE A 363 11.28 -30.30 12.00
CA PHE A 363 11.85 -28.97 11.75
C PHE A 363 12.51 -28.85 10.37
N ASP A 364 13.25 -29.87 9.93
CA ASP A 364 13.85 -29.92 8.58
C ASP A 364 12.76 -29.84 7.49
N PHE A 365 11.63 -30.53 7.70
CA PHE A 365 10.48 -30.45 6.81
C PHE A 365 9.86 -29.04 6.78
N LEU A 366 9.66 -28.42 7.95
CA LEU A 366 9.12 -27.06 8.03
C LEU A 366 10.01 -26.04 7.30
N TRP A 367 11.33 -26.15 7.45
CA TRP A 367 12.28 -25.26 6.79
C TRP A 367 12.31 -25.45 5.28
N THR A 368 12.45 -26.70 4.84
CA THR A 368 12.58 -27.04 3.41
C THR A 368 11.34 -26.61 2.62
N ASN A 369 10.16 -26.71 3.23
CA ASN A 369 8.90 -26.30 2.60
C ASN A 369 8.53 -24.83 2.85
N LYS A 370 9.42 -24.02 3.46
CA LYS A 370 9.18 -22.61 3.81
C LYS A 370 7.94 -22.37 4.70
N LYS A 371 7.57 -23.37 5.51
CA LYS A 371 6.46 -23.35 6.48
C LYS A 371 6.92 -23.01 7.90
N ALA A 372 8.17 -22.57 8.07
CA ALA A 372 8.78 -22.24 9.36
C ALA A 372 8.40 -20.84 9.89
N VAL A 373 7.76 -20.02 9.06
CA VAL A 373 7.37 -18.65 9.41
C VAL A 373 5.91 -18.66 9.87
N ASP A 374 5.66 -18.06 11.03
CA ASP A 374 4.29 -17.85 11.52
C ASP A 374 3.62 -16.73 10.71
N GLU A 375 2.57 -17.08 9.95
CA GLU A 375 1.82 -16.13 9.12
C GLU A 375 1.22 -15.00 9.94
N ARG A 376 0.82 -15.24 11.20
CA ARG A 376 0.23 -14.21 12.07
C ARG A 376 1.23 -13.12 12.43
N GLU A 377 2.47 -13.53 12.70
CA GLU A 377 3.56 -12.61 13.03
C GLU A 377 3.96 -11.73 11.84
N VAL A 378 3.80 -12.23 10.61
CA VAL A 378 4.06 -11.45 9.39
C VAL A 378 2.92 -10.48 9.11
N LEU A 379 1.67 -10.92 9.27
CA LEU A 379 0.48 -10.14 8.95
C LEU A 379 0.13 -9.09 10.01
N LYS A 380 0.74 -9.12 11.20
CA LYS A 380 0.45 -8.17 12.30
C LYS A 380 0.77 -6.71 11.96
N TYR A 381 1.66 -6.46 11.00
CA TYR A 381 2.05 -5.11 10.59
C TYR A 381 1.10 -4.49 9.56
N LEU A 382 0.15 -5.27 9.04
CA LEU A 382 -0.81 -4.81 8.05
C LEU A 382 -2.08 -4.28 8.73
N PRO A 383 -2.70 -3.21 8.21
CA PRO A 383 -4.05 -2.82 8.58
C PRO A 383 -5.04 -3.97 8.40
N ASP A 384 -6.06 -4.05 9.25
CA ASP A 384 -7.02 -5.16 9.28
C ASP A 384 -7.68 -5.42 7.92
N LYS A 385 -7.95 -4.35 7.16
CA LYS A 385 -8.50 -4.46 5.80
C LYS A 385 -7.58 -5.22 4.85
N LEU A 386 -6.28 -4.90 4.82
CA LEU A 386 -5.31 -5.58 3.96
C LEU A 386 -5.05 -7.01 4.43
N ARG A 387 -5.04 -7.25 5.74
CA ARG A 387 -4.95 -8.60 6.30
C ARG A 387 -6.11 -9.47 5.85
N ALA A 388 -7.34 -8.94 5.88
CA ALA A 388 -8.52 -9.63 5.38
C ALA A 388 -8.43 -9.92 3.87
N GLU A 389 -8.07 -8.92 3.05
CA GLU A 389 -7.93 -9.12 1.60
C GLU A 389 -6.90 -10.21 1.24
N ILE A 390 -5.75 -10.25 1.93
CA ILE A 390 -4.74 -11.31 1.73
C ILE A 390 -5.29 -12.67 2.17
N ALA A 391 -5.87 -12.76 3.36
CA ALA A 391 -6.39 -14.01 3.88
C ALA A 391 -7.46 -14.59 2.96
N ILE A 392 -8.37 -13.75 2.45
CA ILE A 392 -9.39 -14.14 1.47
C ILE A 392 -8.72 -14.69 0.21
N ASN A 393 -7.76 -13.99 -0.38
CA ASN A 393 -7.11 -14.45 -1.60
C ASN A 393 -6.32 -15.76 -1.43
N VAL A 394 -5.78 -16.01 -0.23
CA VAL A 394 -4.96 -17.22 0.03
C VAL A 394 -5.80 -18.43 0.42
N HIS A 395 -6.90 -18.23 1.17
CA HIS A 395 -7.64 -19.34 1.80
C HIS A 395 -9.06 -19.56 1.28
N LEU A 396 -9.66 -18.58 0.58
CA LEU A 396 -11.06 -18.68 0.15
C LEU A 396 -11.29 -19.85 -0.82
N ASP A 397 -10.35 -20.11 -1.73
CA ASP A 397 -10.46 -21.22 -2.69
C ASP A 397 -10.42 -22.58 -2.00
N THR A 398 -9.62 -22.73 -0.95
CA THR A 398 -9.62 -23.97 -0.14
C THR A 398 -10.95 -24.12 0.60
N LEU A 399 -11.46 -23.06 1.21
CA LEU A 399 -12.73 -23.08 1.97
C LEU A 399 -13.95 -23.34 1.07
N LYS A 400 -13.99 -22.77 -0.14
CA LYS A 400 -15.06 -23.01 -1.12
C LYS A 400 -15.12 -24.47 -1.60
N LYS A 401 -13.99 -25.17 -1.62
CA LYS A 401 -13.96 -26.61 -1.97
C LYS A 401 -14.54 -27.49 -0.85
N VAL A 402 -14.61 -26.99 0.38
CA VAL A 402 -15.13 -27.74 1.52
C VAL A 402 -16.64 -27.86 1.40
N ARG A 403 -17.14 -29.08 1.25
CA ARG A 403 -18.57 -29.35 1.00
C ARG A 403 -19.52 -28.74 2.02
N ILE A 404 -19.10 -28.59 3.28
CA ILE A 404 -19.96 -28.03 4.34
C ILE A 404 -20.14 -26.52 4.24
N PHE A 405 -19.20 -25.84 3.58
CA PHE A 405 -19.20 -24.38 3.41
C PHE A 405 -19.50 -23.96 1.97
N ALA A 406 -19.74 -24.90 1.07
CA ALA A 406 -20.04 -24.65 -0.34
C ALA A 406 -21.36 -23.88 -0.52
N ASP A 407 -22.35 -24.17 0.33
CA ASP A 407 -23.69 -23.55 0.31
C ASP A 407 -23.82 -22.38 1.31
N CYS A 408 -22.71 -21.96 1.94
CA CYS A 408 -22.71 -20.84 2.88
C CYS A 408 -22.54 -19.50 2.16
N GLU A 409 -23.07 -18.44 2.78
CA GLU A 409 -22.88 -17.08 2.27
C GLU A 409 -21.39 -16.67 2.31
N ALA A 410 -20.96 -15.87 1.32
CA ALA A 410 -19.59 -15.41 1.21
C ALA A 410 -19.12 -14.60 2.43
N GLY A 411 -20.03 -13.90 3.12
CA GLY A 411 -19.71 -13.16 4.36
C GLY A 411 -19.15 -14.06 5.45
N LEU A 412 -19.79 -15.20 5.71
CA LEU A 412 -19.32 -16.19 6.68
C LEU A 412 -17.95 -16.74 6.29
N LEU A 413 -17.73 -17.05 5.01
CA LEU A 413 -16.44 -17.56 4.54
C LEU A 413 -15.31 -16.58 4.82
N VAL A 414 -15.53 -15.28 4.59
CA VAL A 414 -14.54 -14.23 4.84
C VAL A 414 -14.20 -14.13 6.33
N GLU A 415 -15.20 -14.21 7.20
CA GLU A 415 -14.97 -14.17 8.65
C GLU A 415 -14.20 -15.41 9.15
N LEU A 416 -14.58 -16.60 8.65
CA LEU A 416 -13.92 -17.85 9.02
C LEU A 416 -12.46 -17.88 8.56
N VAL A 417 -12.17 -17.39 7.35
CA VAL A 417 -10.81 -17.30 6.79
C VAL A 417 -9.85 -16.58 7.75
N LEU A 418 -10.31 -15.52 8.41
CA LEU A 418 -9.49 -14.73 9.34
C LEU A 418 -9.16 -15.47 10.65
N LYS A 419 -9.97 -16.48 11.00
CA LYS A 419 -9.82 -17.26 12.24
C LYS A 419 -9.10 -18.60 12.03
N LEU A 420 -8.88 -19.02 10.78
CA LEU A 420 -8.15 -20.25 10.46
C LEU A 420 -6.69 -20.21 10.92
N GLN A 421 -6.22 -21.33 11.45
CA GLN A 421 -4.83 -21.52 11.91
C GLN A 421 -4.16 -22.65 11.14
N PRO A 422 -3.08 -22.41 10.38
CA PRO A 422 -2.35 -23.49 9.74
C PRO A 422 -1.63 -24.35 10.78
N GLN A 423 -1.76 -25.67 10.66
CA GLN A 423 -1.07 -26.67 11.48
C GLN A 423 -0.50 -27.78 10.59
N VAL A 424 0.73 -28.21 10.88
CA VAL A 424 1.45 -29.23 10.10
C VAL A 424 1.66 -30.48 10.94
N PHE A 425 1.21 -31.62 10.44
CA PHE A 425 1.35 -32.94 11.09
C PHE A 425 2.35 -33.82 10.33
N SER A 426 3.11 -34.62 11.08
CA SER A 426 4.09 -35.56 10.51
C SER A 426 3.45 -36.91 10.15
N PRO A 427 4.08 -37.71 9.27
CA PRO A 427 3.65 -39.07 8.99
C PRO A 427 3.53 -39.92 10.26
N GLY A 428 2.38 -40.56 10.44
CA GLY A 428 2.07 -41.39 11.61
C GLY A 428 1.52 -40.64 12.82
N ASP A 429 1.48 -39.31 12.79
CA ASP A 429 0.91 -38.50 13.88
C ASP A 429 -0.59 -38.72 13.97
N TYR A 430 -1.10 -38.90 15.19
CA TYR A 430 -2.53 -38.88 15.47
C TYR A 430 -2.96 -37.43 15.65
N ILE A 431 -3.86 -36.94 14.80
CA ILE A 431 -4.45 -35.60 14.93
C ILE A 431 -5.49 -35.61 16.05
N CYS A 432 -6.30 -36.67 16.11
CA CYS A 432 -7.21 -36.91 17.22
C CYS A 432 -7.37 -38.41 17.48
N LYS A 433 -7.60 -38.76 18.75
CA LYS A 433 -7.97 -40.12 19.14
C LYS A 433 -9.43 -40.16 19.58
N LYS A 434 -10.07 -41.31 19.35
CA LYS A 434 -11.42 -41.59 19.80
C LYS A 434 -11.50 -41.42 21.32
N GLY A 435 -12.49 -40.66 21.78
CA GLY A 435 -12.70 -40.34 23.19
C GLY A 435 -12.02 -39.05 23.67
N ASP A 436 -11.08 -38.46 22.92
CA ASP A 436 -10.49 -37.16 23.27
C ASP A 436 -11.54 -36.04 23.21
N ILE A 437 -11.33 -34.95 23.94
CA ILE A 437 -12.22 -33.79 23.92
C ILE A 437 -11.98 -33.00 22.62
N GLY A 438 -13.00 -32.84 21.79
CA GLY A 438 -12.88 -32.16 20.50
C GLY A 438 -13.18 -30.66 20.57
N ARG A 439 -12.14 -29.82 20.71
CA ARG A 439 -12.28 -28.36 20.78
C ARG A 439 -12.15 -27.64 19.44
N GLU A 440 -11.76 -28.37 18.40
CA GLU A 440 -11.31 -27.81 17.13
C GLU A 440 -11.89 -28.65 15.98
N MET A 441 -12.06 -28.06 14.81
CA MET A 441 -12.20 -28.80 13.55
C MET A 441 -11.02 -28.54 12.64
N TYR A 442 -10.80 -29.47 11.74
CA TYR A 442 -9.68 -29.41 10.81
C TYR A 442 -10.18 -29.53 9.37
N ILE A 443 -9.60 -28.70 8.50
CA ILE A 443 -9.82 -28.73 7.05
C ILE A 443 -8.50 -29.16 6.41
N ILE A 444 -8.54 -30.14 5.52
CA ILE A 444 -7.34 -30.67 4.86
C ILE A 444 -7.00 -29.76 3.68
N LYS A 445 -5.91 -28.99 3.81
CA LYS A 445 -5.35 -28.15 2.74
C LYS A 445 -4.44 -28.98 1.83
N GLU A 446 -3.55 -29.76 2.41
CA GLU A 446 -2.60 -30.59 1.68
C GLU A 446 -2.33 -31.88 2.47
N GLY A 447 -2.16 -33.01 1.77
CA GLY A 447 -1.84 -34.29 2.40
C GLY A 447 -3.02 -35.28 2.43
N LYS A 448 -2.80 -36.40 3.13
CA LYS A 448 -3.76 -37.50 3.23
C LYS A 448 -3.81 -38.01 4.66
N LEU A 449 -5.02 -38.14 5.18
CA LEU A 449 -5.29 -38.66 6.52
C LEU A 449 -6.03 -39.98 6.42
N ALA A 450 -5.72 -40.93 7.30
CA ALA A 450 -6.45 -42.18 7.43
C ALA A 450 -7.28 -42.17 8.71
N VAL A 451 -8.55 -42.52 8.59
CA VAL A 451 -9.40 -42.89 9.73
C VAL A 451 -9.05 -44.33 10.11
N VAL A 452 -8.46 -44.52 11.27
CA VAL A 452 -7.95 -45.82 11.73
C VAL A 452 -8.84 -46.40 12.83
N ALA A 453 -8.96 -47.72 12.90
CA ALA A 453 -9.63 -48.36 14.02
C ALA A 453 -8.80 -48.29 15.30
N ASP A 454 -9.37 -48.81 16.38
CA ASP A 454 -8.75 -48.80 17.70
C ASP A 454 -7.46 -49.66 17.76
N ASP A 455 -7.25 -50.53 16.76
CA ASP A 455 -6.02 -51.31 16.58
C ASP A 455 -4.85 -50.51 15.96
N GLY A 456 -5.12 -49.33 15.41
CA GLY A 456 -4.14 -48.49 14.71
C GLY A 456 -3.63 -49.04 13.37
N ILE A 457 -4.15 -50.17 12.89
CA ILE A 457 -3.70 -50.86 11.66
C ILE A 457 -4.78 -50.79 10.58
N THR A 458 -6.03 -51.11 10.94
CA THR A 458 -7.12 -51.12 9.97
C THR A 458 -7.53 -49.69 9.61
N GLN A 459 -7.56 -49.41 8.30
CA GLN A 459 -7.91 -48.09 7.76
C GLN A 459 -9.32 -48.17 7.17
N PHE A 460 -10.25 -47.37 7.70
CA PHE A 460 -11.62 -47.34 7.20
C PHE A 460 -11.76 -46.47 5.95
N VAL A 461 -11.24 -45.24 6.03
CA VAL A 461 -11.39 -44.23 4.98
C VAL A 461 -10.13 -43.37 4.94
N VAL A 462 -9.71 -42.98 3.72
CA VAL A 462 -8.66 -41.98 3.51
C VAL A 462 -9.30 -40.66 3.12
N LEU A 463 -9.06 -39.63 3.92
CA LEU A 463 -9.46 -38.26 3.66
C LEU A 463 -8.36 -37.54 2.88
N SER A 464 -8.74 -36.89 1.79
CA SER A 464 -7.85 -36.11 0.93
C SER A 464 -8.14 -34.60 1.03
N GLU A 465 -7.32 -33.79 0.36
CA GLU A 465 -7.53 -32.34 0.21
C GLU A 465 -9.00 -31.96 -0.05
N GLY A 466 -9.45 -30.88 0.59
CA GLY A 466 -10.82 -30.38 0.51
C GLY A 466 -11.81 -31.10 1.44
N SER A 467 -11.40 -32.22 2.05
CA SER A 467 -12.17 -32.87 3.12
C SER A 467 -11.95 -32.15 4.45
N TYR A 468 -12.88 -32.34 5.38
CA TYR A 468 -12.82 -31.78 6.73
C TYR A 468 -13.22 -32.85 7.75
N PHE A 469 -12.89 -32.62 9.01
CA PHE A 469 -13.30 -33.49 10.10
C PHE A 469 -13.32 -32.76 11.44
N GLY A 470 -14.02 -33.33 12.42
CA GLY A 470 -14.12 -32.79 13.78
C GLY A 470 -15.32 -31.86 13.99
N GLU A 471 -16.18 -31.72 12.97
CA GLU A 471 -17.43 -30.96 12.96
C GLU A 471 -18.44 -31.46 14.01
N ILE A 472 -18.42 -32.75 14.33
CA ILE A 472 -19.41 -33.34 15.26
C ILE A 472 -19.16 -32.87 16.69
N SER A 473 -17.90 -32.83 17.12
CA SER A 473 -17.54 -32.50 18.51
C SER A 473 -17.77 -31.02 18.84
N ILE A 474 -17.60 -30.13 17.85
CA ILE A 474 -17.76 -28.68 18.06
C ILE A 474 -19.24 -28.26 18.13
N LEU A 475 -20.14 -28.92 17.39
CA LEU A 475 -21.52 -28.50 17.19
C LEU A 475 -22.48 -28.79 18.36
N ALA A 476 -22.00 -29.34 19.49
CA ALA A 476 -22.78 -29.55 20.73
C ALA A 476 -24.22 -30.08 20.50
N ILE A 477 -24.38 -31.02 19.57
CA ILE A 477 -25.68 -31.50 19.12
C ILE A 477 -26.36 -32.27 20.26
N LYS A 478 -27.57 -31.85 20.65
CA LYS A 478 -28.38 -32.50 21.68
C LYS A 478 -28.72 -33.94 21.29
N GLY A 479 -28.66 -34.86 22.26
CA GLY A 479 -28.84 -36.29 22.03
C GLY A 479 -27.62 -37.02 21.44
N SER A 480 -26.48 -36.35 21.24
CA SER A 480 -25.24 -37.02 20.85
C SER A 480 -24.71 -37.90 21.99
N LYS A 481 -24.66 -39.22 21.78
CA LYS A 481 -24.08 -40.19 22.73
C LYS A 481 -22.59 -39.95 22.97
N ALA A 482 -21.90 -39.33 22.01
CA ALA A 482 -20.49 -38.99 22.10
C ALA A 482 -20.23 -37.61 22.75
N GLY A 483 -21.26 -36.76 22.87
CA GLY A 483 -21.13 -35.40 23.40
C GLY A 483 -20.02 -34.61 22.70
N ASN A 484 -19.14 -34.00 23.49
CA ASN A 484 -17.97 -33.23 23.03
C ASN A 484 -16.70 -34.10 22.83
N ARG A 485 -16.86 -35.42 22.67
CA ARG A 485 -15.72 -36.32 22.43
C ARG A 485 -15.56 -36.65 20.95
N ARG A 486 -14.34 -36.98 20.55
CA ARG A 486 -13.99 -37.44 19.20
C ARG A 486 -14.53 -38.85 18.99
N THR A 487 -15.12 -39.10 17.82
CA THR A 487 -15.77 -40.38 17.48
C THR A 487 -14.83 -41.38 16.81
N ALA A 488 -13.70 -40.91 16.26
CA ALA A 488 -12.77 -41.73 15.50
C ALA A 488 -11.30 -41.35 15.74
N ASN A 489 -10.39 -42.29 15.47
CA ASN A 489 -8.96 -42.03 15.42
C ASN A 489 -8.58 -41.55 14.03
N ILE A 490 -7.87 -40.42 13.92
CA ILE A 490 -7.42 -39.87 12.65
C ILE A 490 -5.91 -39.73 12.69
N ARG A 491 -5.24 -40.37 11.73
CA ARG A 491 -3.78 -40.41 11.63
C ARG A 491 -3.31 -39.85 10.30
N SER A 492 -2.25 -39.05 10.31
CA SER A 492 -1.62 -38.56 9.09
C SER A 492 -0.84 -39.68 8.40
N ILE A 493 -1.06 -39.88 7.09
CA ILE A 493 -0.29 -40.87 6.31
C ILE A 493 1.06 -40.30 5.92
N GLY A 494 1.07 -39.03 5.49
CA GLY A 494 2.26 -38.28 5.10
C GLY A 494 2.44 -37.03 5.96
N TYR A 495 3.22 -36.08 5.48
CA TYR A 495 3.11 -34.72 5.99
C TYR A 495 1.80 -34.12 5.50
N SER A 496 1.03 -33.55 6.42
CA SER A 496 -0.27 -32.97 6.09
C SER A 496 -0.39 -31.56 6.67
N ASP A 497 -0.89 -30.65 5.85
CA ASP A 497 -1.23 -29.29 6.23
C ASP A 497 -2.73 -29.19 6.45
N LEU A 498 -3.09 -28.82 7.67
CA LEU A 498 -4.48 -28.66 8.07
C LEU A 498 -4.72 -27.21 8.47
N PHE A 499 -5.90 -26.69 8.17
CA PHE A 499 -6.41 -25.50 8.84
C PHE A 499 -7.22 -25.94 10.06
N CYS A 500 -6.81 -25.47 11.22
CA CYS A 500 -7.54 -25.61 12.46
C CYS A 500 -8.48 -24.41 12.65
N LEU A 501 -9.73 -24.70 13.02
CA LEU A 501 -10.71 -23.72 13.45
C LEU A 501 -11.21 -24.10 14.84
N SER A 502 -11.11 -23.18 15.80
CA SER A 502 -11.57 -23.44 17.16
C SER A 502 -13.09 -23.42 17.26
N LYS A 503 -13.63 -24.14 18.24
CA LYS A 503 -15.06 -24.14 18.53
C LYS A 503 -15.57 -22.73 18.84
N ASP A 504 -14.82 -21.95 19.63
CA ASP A 504 -15.25 -20.63 20.06
C ASP A 504 -15.30 -19.67 18.85
N ASP A 505 -14.27 -19.71 18.00
CA ASP A 505 -14.18 -18.90 16.77
C ASP A 505 -15.31 -19.21 15.78
N LEU A 506 -15.63 -20.51 15.60
CA LEU A 506 -16.73 -20.95 14.74
C LEU A 506 -18.07 -20.52 15.33
N MET A 507 -18.30 -20.77 16.62
CA MET A 507 -19.57 -20.45 17.26
C MET A 507 -19.85 -18.96 17.23
N GLU A 508 -18.84 -18.11 17.46
CA GLU A 508 -18.92 -16.67 17.31
C GLU A 508 -19.36 -16.28 15.90
N ALA A 509 -18.69 -16.79 14.86
CA ALA A 509 -19.07 -16.50 13.47
C ALA A 509 -20.51 -16.98 13.17
N LEU A 510 -20.89 -18.17 13.66
CA LEU A 510 -22.24 -18.73 13.47
C LEU A 510 -23.33 -17.99 14.25
N THR A 511 -23.01 -17.08 15.19
CA THR A 511 -24.04 -16.23 15.81
C THR A 511 -24.61 -15.20 14.85
N GLU A 512 -23.80 -14.72 13.90
CA GLU A 512 -24.22 -13.73 12.90
C GLU A 512 -24.92 -14.41 11.70
N TYR A 513 -24.61 -15.69 11.44
CA TYR A 513 -25.15 -16.47 10.32
C TYR A 513 -25.98 -17.69 10.79
N PRO A 514 -27.23 -17.49 11.25
CA PRO A 514 -28.07 -18.54 11.82
C PRO A 514 -28.46 -19.63 10.81
N ASP A 515 -28.64 -19.28 9.54
CA ASP A 515 -28.99 -20.24 8.48
C ASP A 515 -27.86 -21.24 8.22
N ALA A 516 -26.61 -20.74 8.21
CA ALA A 516 -25.43 -21.59 8.09
C ALA A 516 -25.27 -22.51 9.31
N LYS A 517 -25.56 -21.99 10.51
CA LYS A 517 -25.57 -22.80 11.74
C LYS A 517 -26.56 -23.95 11.66
N ALA A 518 -27.79 -23.68 11.20
CA ALA A 518 -28.81 -24.71 11.03
C ALA A 518 -28.37 -25.79 10.03
N LEU A 519 -27.78 -25.39 8.89
CA LEU A 519 -27.24 -26.32 7.89
C LEU A 519 -26.13 -27.22 8.45
N LEU A 520 -25.19 -26.62 9.21
CA LEU A 520 -24.10 -27.31 9.88
C LEU A 520 -24.63 -28.33 10.91
N GLU A 521 -25.59 -27.92 11.75
CA GLU A 521 -26.23 -28.82 12.73
C GLU A 521 -26.99 -29.96 12.06
N GLU A 522 -27.73 -29.69 10.98
CA GLU A 522 -28.45 -30.72 10.23
C GLU A 522 -27.51 -31.75 9.63
N LYS A 523 -26.43 -31.31 8.98
CA LYS A 523 -25.38 -32.19 8.45
C LYS A 523 -24.73 -33.01 9.57
N GLY A 524 -24.44 -32.40 10.71
CA GLY A 524 -23.91 -33.09 11.89
C GLY A 524 -24.88 -34.16 12.41
N ARG A 525 -26.18 -33.87 12.46
CA ARG A 525 -27.23 -34.85 12.85
C ARG A 525 -27.30 -36.02 11.86
N GLN A 526 -27.26 -35.76 10.56
CA GLN A 526 -27.28 -36.82 9.53
C GLN A 526 -26.11 -37.79 9.70
N ILE A 527 -24.91 -37.28 10.00
CA ILE A 527 -23.73 -38.10 10.24
C ILE A 527 -23.88 -38.91 11.54
N LEU A 528 -24.31 -38.27 12.64
CA LEU A 528 -24.57 -38.95 13.92
C LEU A 528 -25.64 -40.04 13.82
N MET A 529 -26.70 -39.83 13.02
CA MET A 529 -27.73 -40.84 12.76
C MET A 529 -27.16 -42.03 11.99
N LYS A 530 -26.37 -41.77 10.94
CA LYS A 530 -25.73 -42.83 10.13
C LYS A 530 -24.82 -43.72 10.97
N ASP A 531 -24.12 -43.13 11.93
CA ASP A 531 -23.19 -43.83 12.82
C ASP A 531 -23.87 -44.43 14.07
N GLY A 532 -25.19 -44.30 14.22
CA GLY A 532 -25.95 -44.83 15.38
C GLY A 532 -25.65 -44.12 16.71
N LEU A 533 -24.99 -42.96 16.64
CA LEU A 533 -24.51 -42.17 17.78
C LEU A 533 -25.49 -41.08 18.23
N LEU A 534 -26.63 -40.95 17.56
CA LEU A 534 -27.72 -40.05 17.97
C LEU A 534 -28.79 -40.83 18.75
N ASP A 535 -29.13 -40.33 19.93
CA ASP A 535 -30.33 -40.75 20.65
C ASP A 535 -31.54 -39.96 20.14
N LEU A 536 -32.41 -40.64 19.38
CA LEU A 536 -33.57 -40.05 18.72
C LEU A 536 -34.63 -39.55 19.72
N GLU A 537 -34.71 -40.13 20.92
CA GLU A 537 -35.67 -39.69 21.95
C GLU A 537 -35.24 -38.37 22.59
N LEU A 538 -33.95 -38.25 22.92
CA LEU A 538 -33.35 -37.02 23.48
C LEU A 538 -33.18 -35.91 22.44
N ALA A 539 -32.98 -36.24 21.16
CA ALA A 539 -32.91 -35.27 20.08
C ALA A 539 -34.30 -34.71 19.68
N ALA A 540 -35.38 -35.46 19.95
CA ALA A 540 -36.76 -35.05 19.71
C ALA A 540 -37.38 -34.25 20.87
N GLN A 541 -36.80 -34.35 22.07
CA GLN A 541 -37.09 -33.41 23.16
C GLN A 541 -36.56 -32.03 22.75
N GLY A 542 -37.43 -31.01 22.79
CA GLY A 542 -37.11 -29.64 22.40
C GLY A 542 -36.02 -28.98 23.27
N PRO A 543 -35.88 -27.64 23.26
CA PRO A 543 -34.89 -26.97 24.09
C PRO A 543 -35.05 -27.37 25.57
N ASP A 544 -33.93 -27.55 26.25
CA ASP A 544 -33.88 -28.08 27.62
C ASP A 544 -34.65 -27.10 28.52
N PRO A 545 -35.64 -27.53 29.32
CA PRO A 545 -36.43 -26.61 30.16
C PRO A 545 -35.56 -25.66 30.97
N LYS A 546 -34.39 -26.13 31.44
CA LYS A 546 -33.38 -25.31 32.13
C LYS A 546 -32.72 -24.24 31.26
N GLU A 547 -32.41 -24.53 30.00
CA GLU A 547 -31.86 -23.50 29.09
C GLU A 547 -32.89 -22.43 28.74
N ILE A 548 -34.16 -22.81 28.66
CA ILE A 548 -35.26 -21.87 28.47
C ILE A 548 -35.41 -21.01 29.72
N GLU A 549 -35.39 -21.62 30.90
CA GLU A 549 -35.44 -20.93 32.19
C GLU A 549 -34.26 -19.96 32.37
N ASP A 550 -33.02 -20.39 32.09
CA ASP A 550 -31.83 -19.53 32.12
C ASP A 550 -31.91 -18.37 31.12
N LYS A 551 -32.48 -18.60 29.92
CA LYS A 551 -32.70 -17.53 28.93
C LYS A 551 -33.77 -16.54 29.37
N VAL A 552 -34.85 -17.04 29.96
CA VAL A 552 -35.92 -16.23 30.53
C VAL A 552 -35.32 -15.38 31.65
N ASP A 553 -34.57 -15.97 32.58
CA ASP A 553 -33.91 -15.25 33.68
C ASP A 553 -32.94 -14.16 33.19
N ARG A 554 -32.15 -14.45 32.15
CA ARG A 554 -31.31 -13.42 31.50
C ARG A 554 -32.13 -12.32 30.86
N MET A 555 -33.23 -12.64 30.18
CA MET A 555 -34.12 -11.62 29.61
C MET A 555 -34.75 -10.78 30.71
N THR A 556 -35.17 -11.37 31.83
CA THR A 556 -35.75 -10.66 32.97
C THR A 556 -34.71 -9.71 33.60
N SER A 557 -33.48 -10.17 33.80
CA SER A 557 -32.38 -9.34 34.31
C SER A 557 -32.01 -8.18 33.36
N ASN A 558 -32.00 -8.43 32.05
CA ASN A 558 -31.80 -7.38 31.04
C ASN A 558 -32.98 -6.40 30.99
N LEU A 559 -34.20 -6.87 31.24
CA LEU A 559 -35.39 -6.00 31.32
C LEU A 559 -35.34 -5.12 32.56
N ASP A 560 -34.91 -5.65 33.71
CA ASP A 560 -34.76 -4.89 34.96
C ASP A 560 -33.68 -3.80 34.84
N THR A 561 -32.56 -4.11 34.19
CA THR A 561 -31.52 -3.12 33.92
C THR A 561 -32.00 -2.03 32.97
N LEU A 562 -32.74 -2.38 31.92
CA LEU A 562 -33.38 -1.40 31.03
C LEU A 562 -34.43 -0.55 31.74
N GLN A 563 -35.28 -1.14 32.59
CA GLN A 563 -36.24 -0.40 33.42
C GLN A 563 -35.54 0.57 34.36
N THR A 564 -34.43 0.15 34.98
CA THR A 564 -33.62 1.01 35.86
C THR A 564 -33.02 2.18 35.09
N GLN A 565 -32.47 1.93 33.89
CA GLN A 565 -31.96 3.00 33.02
C GLN A 565 -33.07 3.95 32.56
N TYR A 566 -34.24 3.42 32.20
CA TYR A 566 -35.39 4.19 31.79
C TYR A 566 -35.94 5.07 32.93
N ALA A 567 -36.03 4.53 34.15
CA ALA A 567 -36.42 5.30 35.34
C ALA A 567 -35.43 6.43 35.64
N ARG A 568 -34.13 6.18 35.45
CA ARG A 568 -33.08 7.20 35.63
C ARG A 568 -33.19 8.31 34.59
N LEU A 569 -33.44 7.95 33.32
CA LEU A 569 -33.69 8.91 32.24
C LEU A 569 -34.95 9.73 32.47
N LEU A 570 -36.04 9.12 32.95
CA LEU A 570 -37.26 9.84 33.31
C LEU A 570 -37.01 10.83 34.46
N ALA A 571 -36.31 10.42 35.51
CA ALA A 571 -35.96 11.32 36.61
C ALA A 571 -35.09 12.51 36.14
N GLU A 572 -34.15 12.27 35.24
CA GLU A 572 -33.32 13.33 34.64
C GLU A 572 -34.15 14.26 33.74
N HIS A 573 -35.07 13.71 32.96
CA HIS A 573 -36.03 14.49 32.17
C HIS A 573 -36.91 15.37 33.08
N ASP A 574 -37.46 14.83 34.16
CA ASP A 574 -38.34 15.59 35.07
C ASP A 574 -37.57 16.68 35.83
N ALA A 575 -36.33 16.39 36.22
CA ALA A 575 -35.45 17.37 36.85
C ALA A 575 -35.08 18.51 35.88
N THR A 576 -34.76 18.19 34.62
CA THR A 576 -34.48 19.20 33.60
C THR A 576 -35.71 20.04 33.26
N HIS A 577 -36.88 19.40 33.10
CA HIS A 577 -38.15 20.07 32.87
C HIS A 577 -38.53 21.01 34.03
N SER A 578 -38.35 20.57 35.27
CA SER A 578 -38.60 21.39 36.47
C SER A 578 -37.66 22.60 36.55
N LYS A 579 -36.37 22.41 36.25
CA LYS A 579 -35.40 23.52 36.14
C LYS A 579 -35.78 24.52 35.05
N LEU A 580 -36.25 24.03 33.90
CA LEU A 580 -36.73 24.85 32.79
C LEU A 580 -37.95 25.67 33.20
N LYS A 581 -38.94 25.04 33.85
CA LYS A 581 -40.14 25.69 34.37
C LYS A 581 -39.79 26.80 35.37
N HIS A 582 -38.90 26.52 36.33
CA HIS A 582 -38.41 27.55 37.25
C HIS A 582 -37.72 28.72 36.55
N ARG A 583 -36.93 28.46 35.50
CA ARG A 583 -36.31 29.52 34.70
C ARG A 583 -37.34 30.35 33.96
N VAL A 584 -38.37 29.73 33.38
CA VAL A 584 -39.48 30.42 32.71
C VAL A 584 -40.24 31.28 33.71
N THR A 585 -40.65 30.75 34.86
CA THR A 585 -41.34 31.54 35.89
C THR A 585 -40.50 32.69 36.43
N ARG A 586 -39.17 32.52 36.53
CA ARG A 586 -38.26 33.61 36.91
C ARG A 586 -38.17 34.70 35.84
N LEU A 587 -38.22 34.32 34.57
CA LEU A 587 -38.26 35.27 33.45
C LEU A 587 -39.62 35.98 33.38
N GLU A 588 -40.73 35.28 33.59
CA GLU A 588 -42.07 35.86 33.68
C GLU A 588 -42.17 36.88 34.82
N LYS A 589 -41.61 36.58 36.01
CA LYS A 589 -41.51 37.54 37.12
C LYS A 589 -40.70 38.80 36.78
N LYS A 590 -39.69 38.69 35.90
CA LYS A 590 -38.90 39.84 35.43
C LYS A 590 -39.60 40.62 34.32
N LEU A 591 -40.55 39.99 33.61
CA LEU A 591 -41.30 40.61 32.51
C LEU A 591 -42.65 41.18 32.97
N ALA A 592 -43.11 40.86 34.18
CA ALA A 592 -44.35 41.39 34.72
C ALA A 592 -44.24 42.90 35.00
N PRO A 593 -45.16 43.74 34.47
CA PRO A 593 -45.17 45.17 34.72
C PRO A 593 -45.52 45.50 36.19
N PRO A 594 -45.11 46.68 36.71
CA PRO A 594 -45.32 47.04 38.12
C PRO A 594 -46.82 47.19 38.40
N ARG A 595 -47.32 46.55 39.47
CA ARG A 595 -48.66 46.84 40.01
C ARG A 595 -48.57 48.10 40.88
N GLU A 596 -49.50 49.03 40.64
CA GLU A 596 -49.73 50.24 41.44
C GLU A 596 -50.13 49.90 42.89
N ASP A 597 -49.69 50.76 43.80
CA ASP A 597 -49.86 50.68 45.25
C ASP A 597 -51.33 50.73 45.70
N ALA A 598 -51.66 49.94 46.74
CA ALA A 598 -52.72 50.26 47.69
C ALA A 598 -52.38 49.68 49.09
N PRO A 599 -52.74 50.38 50.19
CA PRO A 599 -52.20 50.11 51.53
C PRO A 599 -53.10 49.18 52.35
N GLY A 600 -52.51 48.38 53.26
CA GLY A 600 -53.26 47.73 54.34
C GLY A 600 -52.75 46.37 54.79
N ASP A 601 -52.44 46.30 56.08
CA ASP A 601 -52.47 45.14 56.98
C ASP A 601 -51.24 44.22 57.18
N ALA A 602 -51.19 43.74 58.42
CA ALA A 602 -50.05 43.48 59.31
C ALA A 602 -49.37 42.08 59.17
N PRO A 603 -48.20 41.84 59.82
CA PRO A 603 -47.42 40.60 59.69
C PRO A 603 -47.84 39.54 60.73
N PRO A 604 -47.66 38.22 60.49
CA PRO A 604 -46.48 37.48 61.02
C PRO A 604 -46.17 36.14 60.24
N PRO A 605 -45.42 35.13 60.75
CA PRO A 605 -44.17 35.07 61.54
C PRO A 605 -43.03 34.33 60.77
N PRO A 606 -41.81 34.18 61.32
CA PRO A 606 -40.68 33.56 60.63
C PRO A 606 -40.71 32.01 60.71
N THR A 607 -40.40 31.34 59.61
CA THR A 607 -39.98 29.93 59.62
C THR A 607 -38.47 29.83 59.86
N PRO A 608 -38.00 28.95 60.75
CA PRO A 608 -36.59 28.78 61.02
C PRO A 608 -35.89 27.98 59.92
N GLU A 609 -34.67 28.41 59.60
CA GLU A 609 -33.64 27.62 58.95
C GLU A 609 -33.29 26.41 59.80
N THR A 610 -33.23 25.22 59.20
CA THR A 610 -32.20 24.24 59.55
C THR A 610 -31.57 23.68 58.28
N THR A 611 -30.37 24.20 58.07
CA THR A 611 -29.20 23.63 57.42
C THR A 611 -28.98 22.13 57.62
N LYS A 612 -28.13 21.59 56.73
CA LYS A 612 -27.27 20.39 56.82
C LYS A 612 -27.76 19.17 56.06
N GLU A 613 -26.91 18.41 55.39
CA GLU A 613 -25.50 18.52 54.98
C GLU A 613 -25.39 17.44 53.91
N GLU A 614 -24.65 17.73 52.84
CA GLU A 614 -24.26 16.72 51.87
C GLU A 614 -23.34 15.69 52.57
N GLU A 615 -23.76 14.44 52.64
CA GLU A 615 -22.85 13.32 52.81
C GLU A 615 -23.25 12.16 51.90
N LYS A 616 -22.36 11.91 50.92
CA LYS A 616 -21.94 10.62 50.37
C LYS A 616 -22.98 9.48 50.29
N LYS A 617 -23.25 9.07 49.05
CA LYS A 617 -22.78 7.77 48.54
C LYS A 617 -22.70 7.75 47.02
#